data_AF-A0AB73NXN9-F1
#
_entry.id   AF-A0AB73NXN9-F1
#
_cell.length_a   1.000
_cell.length_b   1.000
_cell.length_c   1.000
_cell.angle_alpha   90.00
_cell.angle_beta   90.00
_cell.angle_gamma   90.00
#
_symmetry.space_group_name_H-M   'P 1'
#
loop_
_entity.id
_entity.type
_entity.pdbx_description
1 polymer ?
#
loop_
_entity_poly.entity_id
_entity_poly.type
_entity_poly.pdbx_seq_one_letter_code
_entity_poly.pdbx_strand_id
1 'polypeptide(L)'
;MNAYQRGIVVTDLDVLEGELLKAEEVLDTEYSFEKAEPSYVRCLEIISHAEHKRPQIVALITSLFSNGKLSDEPVAVLMHKLRWPEVRRWAEAELHAMENPKVNGRPLEKIIAAFNDDWENKEFYQLFAVK
;
A
#
# COMPACT_ATOMS: atom_id res chain seq x y z
N MET A 1 -28.63 -35.10 8.40
CA MET A 1 -28.11 -34.24 7.32
C MET A 1 -28.30 -32.79 7.75
N ASN A 2 -27.23 -32.06 8.00
CA ASN A 2 -27.25 -30.58 7.97
C ASN A 2 -25.82 -30.12 7.66
N ALA A 3 -25.59 -29.81 6.40
CA ALA A 3 -24.36 -29.22 5.93
C ALA A 3 -24.39 -27.72 6.26
N TYR A 4 -23.73 -27.32 7.34
CA TYR A 4 -23.41 -25.92 7.57
C TYR A 4 -22.30 -25.52 6.59
N GLN A 5 -22.68 -24.99 5.43
CA GLN A 5 -21.75 -24.22 4.60
C GLN A 5 -21.42 -22.94 5.38
N ARG A 6 -20.27 -22.93 6.07
CA ARG A 6 -19.61 -21.70 6.53
C ARG A 6 -19.18 -20.93 5.29
N GLY A 7 -20.05 -20.05 4.79
CA GLY A 7 -19.65 -19.01 3.85
C GLY A 7 -18.66 -18.08 4.56
N ILE A 8 -17.44 -17.99 4.04
CA ILE A 8 -16.47 -16.99 4.49
C ILE A 8 -17.06 -15.63 4.10
N VAL A 9 -17.38 -14.78 5.08
CA VAL A 9 -17.76 -13.39 4.82
C VAL A 9 -16.47 -12.66 4.46
N VAL A 10 -16.28 -12.37 3.18
CA VAL A 10 -15.17 -11.55 2.69
C VAL A 10 -15.51 -10.09 2.98
N THR A 11 -14.66 -9.41 3.73
CA THR A 11 -14.79 -7.99 4.05
C THR A 11 -14.02 -7.12 3.06
N ASP A 12 -14.34 -5.82 2.97
CA ASP A 12 -13.56 -4.87 2.14
C ASP A 12 -12.06 -4.88 2.48
N LEU A 13 -11.71 -5.15 3.74
CA LEU A 13 -10.31 -5.25 4.18
C LEU A 13 -9.63 -6.51 3.64
N ASP A 14 -10.34 -7.63 3.57
CA ASP A 14 -9.81 -8.86 2.97
C ASP A 14 -9.59 -8.70 1.46
N VAL A 15 -10.50 -8.01 0.77
CA VAL A 15 -10.34 -7.68 -0.65
C VAL A 15 -9.16 -6.73 -0.86
N LEU A 16 -9.04 -5.70 -0.01
CA LEU A 16 -7.92 -4.76 -0.07
C LEU A 16 -6.57 -5.45 0.15
N GLU A 17 -6.45 -6.32 1.15
CA GLU A 17 -5.24 -7.13 1.37
C GLU A 17 -4.92 -7.97 0.12
N GLY A 18 -5.92 -8.62 -0.47
CA GLY A 18 -5.74 -9.41 -1.69
C GLY A 18 -5.21 -8.61 -2.87
N GLU A 19 -5.76 -7.43 -3.14
CA GLU A 19 -5.30 -6.56 -4.24
C GLU A 19 -3.90 -5.98 -3.97
N LEU A 20 -3.57 -5.64 -2.72
CA LEU A 20 -2.23 -5.21 -2.30
C LEU A 20 -1.19 -6.30 -2.56
N LEU A 21 -1.46 -7.52 -2.12
CA LEU A 21 -0.53 -8.65 -2.29
C LEU A 21 -0.38 -9.04 -3.77
N LYS A 22 -1.44 -8.91 -4.56
CA LYS A 22 -1.38 -9.11 -6.01
C LYS A 22 -0.50 -8.07 -6.70
N ALA A 23 -0.60 -6.80 -6.30
CA ALA A 23 0.27 -5.76 -6.83
C ALA A 23 1.74 -6.03 -6.51
N GLU A 24 2.03 -6.46 -5.27
CA GLU A 24 3.36 -6.87 -4.84
C GLU A 24 3.89 -8.06 -5.65
N GLU A 25 3.08 -9.12 -5.83
CA GLU A 25 3.48 -10.31 -6.60
C GLU A 25 3.86 -9.94 -8.04
N VAL A 26 3.11 -9.04 -8.68
CA VAL A 26 3.43 -8.57 -10.04
C VAL A 26 4.74 -7.79 -10.08
N LEU A 27 5.00 -6.94 -9.08
CA LEU A 27 6.26 -6.21 -9.01
C LEU A 27 7.45 -7.14 -8.76
N ASP A 28 7.30 -8.14 -7.89
CA ASP A 28 8.35 -9.10 -7.55
C ASP A 28 8.67 -10.07 -8.71
N THR A 29 7.65 -10.51 -9.45
CA THR A 29 7.81 -11.54 -10.48
C THR A 29 7.97 -10.97 -11.89
N GLU A 30 7.25 -9.91 -12.23
CA GLU A 30 7.20 -9.36 -13.58
C GLU A 30 7.93 -8.02 -13.72
N TYR A 31 8.34 -7.40 -12.61
CA TYR A 31 9.03 -6.11 -12.56
C TYR A 31 8.29 -5.03 -13.38
N SER A 32 6.96 -5.10 -13.41
CA SER A 32 6.12 -4.30 -14.32
C SER A 32 5.05 -3.51 -13.56
N PHE A 33 5.26 -2.20 -13.52
CA PHE A 33 4.31 -1.25 -12.94
C PHE A 33 2.98 -1.20 -13.69
N GLU A 34 3.01 -1.23 -15.02
CA GLU A 34 1.80 -1.24 -15.86
C GLU A 34 0.90 -2.45 -15.56
N LYS A 35 1.49 -3.60 -15.23
CA LYS A 35 0.73 -4.80 -14.85
C LYS A 35 0.22 -4.74 -13.41
N ALA A 36 0.93 -4.04 -12.52
CA ALA A 36 0.50 -3.85 -11.13
C ALA A 36 -0.55 -2.74 -10.98
N GLU A 37 -0.59 -1.77 -11.91
CA GLU A 37 -1.51 -0.63 -11.91
C GLU A 37 -2.98 -1.00 -11.68
N PRO A 38 -3.57 -1.98 -12.37
CA PRO A 38 -4.96 -2.36 -12.15
C PRO A 38 -5.28 -2.73 -10.70
N SER A 39 -4.33 -3.36 -10.00
CA SER A 39 -4.48 -3.70 -8.58
C SER A 39 -4.45 -2.43 -7.70
N TYR A 40 -3.58 -1.46 -8.02
CA TYR A 40 -3.54 -0.17 -7.32
C TYR A 40 -4.82 0.64 -7.52
N VAL A 41 -5.37 0.67 -8.73
CA VAL A 41 -6.65 1.34 -9.01
C VAL A 41 -7.78 0.72 -8.18
N ARG A 42 -7.86 -0.62 -8.13
CA ARG A 42 -8.84 -1.32 -7.28
C ARG A 42 -8.65 -1.03 -5.80
N CYS A 43 -7.41 -1.00 -5.31
CA CYS A 43 -7.13 -0.62 -3.92
C CYS A 43 -7.71 0.76 -3.60
N LEU A 44 -7.49 1.75 -4.47
CA LEU A 44 -8.00 3.11 -4.28
C LEU A 44 -9.53 3.17 -4.33
N GLU A 45 -10.17 2.40 -5.23
CA GLU A 45 -11.63 2.29 -5.31
C GLU A 45 -12.21 1.71 -4.02
N ILE A 46 -11.68 0.59 -3.53
CA ILE A 46 -12.10 -0.04 -2.27
C ILE A 46 -11.94 0.94 -1.10
N ILE A 47 -10.78 1.61 -1.02
CA ILE A 47 -10.50 2.59 0.04
C ILE A 47 -11.48 3.75 0.00
N SER A 48 -11.85 4.24 -1.20
CA SER A 48 -12.80 5.35 -1.35
C SER A 48 -14.20 5.01 -0.80
N HIS A 49 -14.62 3.74 -0.92
CA HIS A 49 -15.89 3.26 -0.37
C HIS A 49 -15.81 2.91 1.13
N ALA A 50 -14.61 2.70 1.65
CA ALA A 50 -14.35 2.30 3.02
C ALA A 50 -13.59 3.37 3.83
N GLU A 51 -13.68 4.66 3.46
CA GLU A 51 -12.90 5.74 4.12
C GLU A 51 -13.18 5.84 5.63
N HIS A 52 -14.40 5.51 6.07
CA HIS A 52 -14.76 5.41 7.48
C HIS A 52 -13.95 4.34 8.26
N LYS A 53 -13.31 3.40 7.56
CA LYS A 53 -12.40 2.37 8.08
C LYS A 53 -10.92 2.76 7.97
N ARG A 54 -10.60 4.03 7.72
CA ARG A 54 -9.22 4.51 7.56
C ARG A 54 -8.25 4.03 8.66
N PRO A 55 -8.60 4.06 9.97
CA PRO A 55 -7.69 3.53 11.00
C PRO A 55 -7.34 2.05 10.80
N GLN A 56 -8.31 1.24 10.39
CA GLN A 56 -8.12 -0.19 10.12
C GLN A 56 -7.28 -0.41 8.85
N ILE A 57 -7.51 0.39 7.81
CA ILE A 57 -6.74 0.34 6.56
C ILE A 57 -5.28 0.73 6.80
N VAL A 58 -5.03 1.80 7.58
CA VAL A 58 -3.68 2.19 7.98
C VAL A 58 -3.00 1.04 8.72
N ALA A 59 -3.66 0.44 9.72
CA ALA A 59 -3.10 -0.67 10.47
C ALA A 59 -2.80 -1.89 9.59
N LEU A 60 -3.66 -2.20 8.61
CA LEU A 60 -3.44 -3.25 7.63
C LEU A 60 -2.16 -2.99 6.81
N ILE A 61 -2.08 -1.84 6.15
CA ILE A 61 -0.96 -1.50 5.26
C ILE A 61 0.37 -1.50 6.03
N THR A 62 0.43 -0.86 7.19
CA THR A 62 1.66 -0.81 7.99
C THR A 62 2.05 -2.19 8.52
N SER A 63 1.08 -3.02 8.92
CA SER A 63 1.33 -4.39 9.35
C SER A 63 1.88 -5.26 8.23
N LEU A 64 1.32 -5.17 7.02
CA LEU A 64 1.80 -5.92 5.87
C LEU A 64 3.24 -5.55 5.52
N PHE A 65 3.58 -4.26 5.53
CA PHE A 65 4.95 -3.79 5.31
C PHE A 65 5.90 -4.27 6.42
N SER A 66 5.56 -4.05 7.70
CA SER A 66 6.40 -4.47 8.83
C SER A 66 6.64 -5.98 8.88
N ASN A 67 5.71 -6.78 8.35
CA ASN A 67 5.85 -8.25 8.25
C ASN A 67 6.54 -8.70 6.95
N GLY A 68 7.06 -7.78 6.13
CA GLY A 68 7.75 -8.09 4.88
C GLY A 68 6.85 -8.67 3.79
N LYS A 69 5.53 -8.49 3.88
CA LYS A 69 4.56 -8.94 2.86
C LYS A 69 4.33 -7.91 1.76
N LEU A 70 4.66 -6.65 2.02
CA LEU A 70 4.65 -5.58 1.03
C LEU A 70 6.00 -4.88 1.04
N SER A 71 6.50 -4.57 -0.15
CA SER A 71 7.60 -3.64 -0.34
C SER A 71 7.15 -2.20 -0.15
N ASP A 72 8.09 -1.27 -0.26
CA ASP A 72 7.83 0.17 -0.19
C ASP A 72 6.94 0.67 -1.33
N GLU A 73 6.94 0.00 -2.49
CA GLU A 73 6.31 0.54 -3.69
C GLU A 73 4.78 0.56 -3.62
N PRO A 74 4.07 -0.53 -3.24
CA PRO A 74 2.62 -0.47 -3.04
C PRO A 74 2.19 0.62 -2.05
N VAL A 75 2.94 0.76 -0.95
CA VAL A 75 2.64 1.75 0.09
C VAL A 75 2.88 3.17 -0.44
N ALA A 76 3.99 3.39 -1.14
CA ALA A 76 4.33 4.67 -1.74
C ALA A 76 3.28 5.12 -2.77
N VAL A 77 2.81 4.23 -3.64
CA VAL A 77 1.76 4.55 -4.63
C VAL A 77 0.46 5.00 -3.94
N LEU A 78 0.00 4.25 -2.95
CA LEU A 78 -1.20 4.63 -2.20
C LEU A 78 -1.03 5.96 -1.48
N MET A 79 0.11 6.20 -0.85
CA MET A 79 0.37 7.45 -0.13
C MET A 79 0.58 8.65 -1.05
N HIS A 80 1.04 8.40 -2.27
CA HIS A 80 1.09 9.43 -3.29
C HIS A 80 -0.30 9.99 -3.58
N LYS A 81 -1.31 9.12 -3.68
CA LYS A 81 -2.70 9.51 -3.96
C LYS A 81 -3.48 9.96 -2.72
N LEU A 82 -3.37 9.22 -1.63
CA LEU A 82 -4.21 9.41 -0.44
C LEU A 82 -3.69 10.48 0.51
N ARG A 83 -2.37 10.73 0.52
CA ARG A 83 -1.72 11.73 1.39
C ARG A 83 -2.06 11.55 2.88
N TRP A 84 -2.22 10.31 3.36
CA TRP A 84 -2.61 10.05 4.76
C TRP A 84 -1.44 10.24 5.74
N PRO A 85 -1.42 11.30 6.57
CA PRO A 85 -0.28 11.64 7.41
C PRO A 85 -0.01 10.61 8.52
N GLU A 86 -0.95 9.73 8.87
CA GLU A 86 -0.74 8.63 9.80
C GLU A 86 0.36 7.69 9.33
N VAL A 87 0.36 7.34 8.03
CA VAL A 87 1.37 6.46 7.44
C VAL A 87 2.71 7.17 7.37
N ARG A 88 2.73 8.46 7.04
CA ARG A 88 3.97 9.25 7.06
C ARG A 88 4.59 9.27 8.46
N ARG A 89 3.80 9.59 9.49
CA ARG A 89 4.28 9.64 10.89
C ARG A 89 4.77 8.27 11.36
N TRP A 90 4.09 7.20 10.97
CA TRP A 90 4.54 5.84 11.25
C TRP A 90 5.90 5.56 10.58
N ALA A 91 6.06 5.85 9.29
CA ALA A 91 7.31 5.61 8.58
C ALA A 91 8.48 6.44 9.15
N GLU A 92 8.23 7.70 9.52
CA GLU A 92 9.20 8.56 10.20
C GLU A 92 9.61 7.98 11.58
N ALA A 93 8.66 7.47 12.35
CA ALA A 93 8.92 6.85 13.65
C ALA A 93 9.74 5.56 13.53
N GLU A 94 9.38 4.67 12.59
CA GLU A 94 10.12 3.44 12.32
C GLU A 94 11.55 3.74 11.86
N LEU A 95 11.73 4.73 10.98
CA LEU A 95 13.04 5.15 10.49
C LEU A 95 13.90 5.70 11.63
N HIS A 96 13.31 6.48 12.54
CA HIS A 96 14.01 7.03 13.70
C HIS A 96 14.39 5.97 14.73
N ALA A 97 13.56 4.95 14.91
CA ALA A 97 13.82 3.85 15.84
C ALA A 97 14.83 2.82 15.31
N MET A 98 15.17 2.87 14.02
CA MET A 98 16.05 1.91 13.36
C MET A 98 17.51 2.06 13.82
N GLU A 99 18.20 0.93 14.04
CA GLU A 99 19.60 0.92 14.47
C GLU A 99 20.56 1.45 13.39
N ASN A 100 20.32 1.07 12.12
CA ASN A 100 21.15 1.42 10.97
C ASN A 100 20.31 2.03 9.83
N PRO A 101 19.73 3.23 10.02
CA PRO A 101 18.81 3.84 9.06
C PRO A 101 19.46 4.10 7.70
N LYS A 102 20.78 4.36 7.66
CA LYS A 102 21.51 4.55 6.40
C LYS A 102 21.56 3.30 5.52
N VAL A 103 21.46 2.11 6.12
CA VAL A 103 21.57 0.84 5.39
C VAL A 103 20.18 0.30 5.06
N ASN A 104 19.25 0.34 6.03
CA ASN A 104 17.95 -0.33 5.93
C ASN A 104 16.77 0.63 5.79
N GLY A 105 16.99 1.94 5.88
CA GLY A 105 15.92 2.94 5.93
C GLY A 105 15.35 3.34 4.56
N ARG A 106 16.05 3.01 3.47
CA ARG A 106 15.67 3.42 2.10
C ARG A 106 14.20 3.12 1.73
N PRO A 107 13.62 1.95 2.07
CA PRO A 107 12.20 1.68 1.83
C PRO A 107 11.27 2.69 2.54
N LEU A 108 11.54 3.01 3.81
CA LEU A 108 10.76 3.98 4.58
C LEU A 108 10.96 5.41 4.04
N GLU A 109 12.18 5.78 3.68
CA GLU A 109 12.48 7.07 3.04
C GLU A 109 11.67 7.26 1.75
N LYS A 110 11.51 6.20 0.95
CA LYS A 110 10.69 6.25 -0.27
C LYS A 110 9.20 6.44 0.04
N ILE A 111 8.67 5.73 1.04
CA ILE A 111 7.28 5.94 1.49
C ILE A 111 7.08 7.39 1.93
N ILE A 112 8.02 7.96 2.69
CA ILE A 112 7.97 9.37 3.12
C ILE A 112 8.05 10.32 1.92
N ALA A 113 8.96 10.05 0.97
CA ALA A 113 9.15 10.86 -0.23
C ALA A 113 7.91 10.87 -1.14
N ALA A 114 7.13 9.77 -1.13
CA ALA A 114 5.92 9.66 -1.93
C ALA A 114 4.89 10.75 -1.63
N PHE A 115 4.91 11.36 -0.43
CA PHE A 115 4.06 12.48 -0.02
C PHE A 115 4.36 13.80 -0.72
N ASN A 116 5.53 13.92 -1.36
CA ASN A 116 5.90 15.13 -2.10
C ASN A 116 5.29 15.10 -3.51
N ASP A 117 4.95 16.27 -4.04
CA ASP A 117 4.41 16.40 -5.41
C ASP A 117 5.50 16.23 -6.47
N ASP A 118 6.75 16.50 -6.11
CA ASP A 118 7.94 16.30 -6.94
C ASP A 118 8.63 14.94 -6.71
N TRP A 119 7.88 13.93 -6.26
CA TRP A 119 8.42 12.59 -6.09
C TRP A 119 9.07 12.11 -7.39
N GLU A 120 10.33 11.63 -7.35
CA GLU A 120 11.11 11.29 -8.56
C GLU A 120 10.39 10.31 -9.49
N ASN A 121 9.51 9.47 -8.94
CA ASN A 121 8.73 8.54 -9.73
C ASN A 121 7.41 9.13 -10.29
N LYS A 122 7.12 10.43 -10.08
CA LYS A 122 5.83 11.05 -10.45
C LYS A 122 5.48 10.93 -11.94
N GLU A 123 6.49 10.96 -12.81
CA GLU A 123 6.30 10.87 -14.26
C GLU A 123 5.85 9.45 -14.66
N PHE A 124 6.32 8.42 -13.96
CA PHE A 124 5.88 7.04 -14.14
C PHE A 124 4.43 6.83 -13.65
N TYR A 125 3.92 7.72 -12.79
CA TYR A 125 2.59 7.64 -12.19
C TYR A 125 1.54 8.58 -12.80
N GLN A 126 1.88 9.26 -13.91
CA GLN A 126 0.90 9.97 -14.75
C GLN A 126 -0.15 9.01 -15.35
N LEU A 127 0.10 7.69 -15.39
CA LEU A 127 -0.86 6.66 -15.77
C LEU A 127 -2.15 6.71 -14.90
N PHE A 128 -2.01 6.99 -13.61
CA PHE A 128 -3.14 7.15 -12.68
C PHE A 128 -3.74 8.57 -12.68
N ALA A 129 -3.33 9.46 -13.59
CA ALA A 129 -3.81 10.84 -13.67
C ALA A 129 -4.89 11.04 -14.76
N VAL A 130 -5.38 9.97 -15.38
CA VAL A 130 -6.41 10.07 -16.41
C VAL A 130 -7.78 10.35 -15.77
N LYS A 131 -8.36 11.48 -16.18
CA LYS A 131 -9.73 11.93 -15.93
C LYS A 131 -10.76 11.10 -16.68
#